data_AF-A0A135UVC7-F1
#
_entry.id   AF-A0A135UVC7-F1
#
_cell.length_a   1.000
_cell.length_b   1.000
_cell.length_c   1.000
_cell.angle_alpha   90.00
_cell.angle_beta   90.00
_cell.angle_gamma   90.00
#
_symmetry.space_group_name_H-M   'P 1'
#
loop_
_entity.id
_entity.type
_entity.pdbx_description
1 polymer ?
#
loop_
_entity_poly.entity_id
_entity_poly.type
_entity_poly.pdbx_seq_one_letter_code
_entity_poly.pdbx_strand_id
1 'polypeptide(L)'
;PNPAREAIRKFVSIFLPEFADKDFNSTKLCWYTDLLDNLFVIDHVPTYTRGSVFVETGGSGHGAKFLPVLGEYHDLFIIFYTGYLIALWPGAWLSQRTGQKQFIVGSLLLRAFLLGMHPLAKTGGQLMALRFILGMTESQIVPSTTILHQAFFPPKKSAWVQLLRWASESLANVLLTMVAYKLILLDDSQALVGGLSSWKWLHICVILTFIVCVPLAFFLPNSPVEAKWLSTE
;
A
#
# COMPACT_ATOMS: atom_id res chain seq x y z
N PRO A 1 1.61 5.87 25.78
CA PRO A 1 1.91 4.79 26.78
C PRO A 1 3.17 5.17 27.55
N ASN A 2 3.27 4.82 28.84
CA ASN A 2 4.45 5.12 29.68
C ASN A 2 5.79 4.63 29.08
N PRO A 3 5.91 3.38 28.58
CA PRO A 3 7.18 2.91 28.00
C PRO A 3 7.62 3.71 26.76
N ALA A 4 6.68 4.17 25.92
CA ALA A 4 7.01 5.02 24.79
C ALA A 4 7.52 6.41 25.21
N ARG A 5 7.03 6.96 26.32
CA ARG A 5 7.51 8.26 26.84
C ARG A 5 8.94 8.18 27.36
N GLU A 6 9.29 7.09 28.03
CA GLU A 6 10.66 6.83 28.48
C GLU A 6 11.62 6.66 27.31
N ALA A 7 11.23 5.90 26.28
CA ALA A 7 12.01 5.73 25.06
C ALA A 7 12.27 7.09 24.36
N ILE A 8 11.25 7.94 24.25
CA ILE A 8 11.39 9.28 23.68
C ILE A 8 12.29 10.17 24.55
N ARG A 9 12.16 10.15 25.89
CA ARG A 9 13.05 10.92 26.77
C ARG A 9 14.51 10.50 26.61
N LYS A 10 14.77 9.19 26.51
CA LYS A 10 16.11 8.65 26.27
C LYS A 10 16.66 9.06 24.91
N PHE A 11 15.82 9.08 23.87
CA PHE A 11 16.23 9.55 22.54
C PHE A 11 16.55 11.06 22.55
N VAL A 12 15.69 11.87 23.16
CA VAL A 12 15.89 13.32 23.28
C VAL A 12 17.16 13.64 24.08
N SER A 13 17.45 12.92 25.18
CA SER A 13 18.67 13.16 25.94
C SER A 13 19.96 12.85 25.17
N ILE A 14 19.91 11.94 24.20
CA ILE A 14 21.06 11.58 23.35
C ILE A 14 21.24 12.59 22.20
N PHE A 15 20.17 12.94 21.49
CA PHE A 15 20.27 13.72 20.24
C PHE A 15 19.96 15.21 20.40
N LEU A 16 19.21 15.59 21.43
CA LEU A 16 18.69 16.94 21.68
C LEU A 16 18.79 17.28 23.18
N PRO A 17 20.01 17.31 23.77
CA PRO A 17 20.21 17.41 25.22
C PRO A 17 19.60 18.68 25.84
N GLU A 18 19.47 19.76 25.05
CA GLU A 18 18.83 21.01 25.46
C GLU A 18 17.35 20.87 25.86
N PHE A 19 16.71 19.76 25.48
CA PHE A 19 15.30 19.48 25.74
C PHE A 19 15.10 18.30 26.71
N ALA A 20 16.17 17.74 27.28
CA ALA A 20 16.11 16.54 28.12
C ALA A 20 15.20 16.70 29.35
N ASP A 21 15.22 17.88 29.97
CA ASP A 21 14.47 18.17 31.20
C ASP A 21 13.11 18.83 30.96
N LYS A 22 12.68 19.01 29.71
CA LYS A 22 11.39 19.65 29.40
C LYS A 22 10.25 18.64 29.39
N ASP A 23 9.12 19.05 29.95
CA ASP A 23 7.90 18.24 29.94
C ASP A 23 7.21 18.21 28.57
N PHE A 24 6.56 17.08 28.27
CA PHE A 24 5.81 16.91 27.04
C PHE A 24 4.51 17.72 27.07
N ASN A 25 4.36 18.69 26.16
CA ASN A 25 3.13 19.49 26.04
C ASN A 25 1.92 18.66 25.56
N SER A 26 2.12 17.75 24.60
CA SER A 26 1.07 16.87 24.08
C SER A 26 1.66 15.59 23.49
N THR A 27 1.00 14.46 23.70
CA THR A 27 1.37 13.17 23.09
C THR A 27 0.19 12.63 22.30
N LYS A 28 0.37 12.38 21.00
CA LYS A 28 -0.63 11.71 20.14
C LYS A 28 -0.18 10.27 19.87
N LEU A 29 -1.13 9.35 19.83
CA LEU A 29 -0.85 7.97 19.44
C LEU A 29 -0.69 7.92 17.91
N CYS A 30 0.51 7.60 17.44
CA CYS A 30 0.70 7.20 16.05
C CYS A 30 0.35 5.71 15.97
N TRP A 31 -0.64 5.37 15.14
CA TRP A 31 -0.99 3.97 14.84
C TRP A 31 0.02 3.44 13.83
N TYR A 32 1.25 3.24 14.30
CA TYR A 32 2.30 2.58 13.56
C TYR A 32 2.57 1.27 14.28
N THR A 33 2.44 0.15 13.58
CA THR A 33 2.58 -1.21 14.12
C THR A 33 4.03 -1.60 14.38
N ASP A 34 4.91 -0.66 14.75
CA ASP A 34 6.27 -1.02 15.14
C ASP A 34 6.27 -1.61 16.55
N LEU A 35 6.91 -2.75 16.70
CA LEU A 35 7.20 -3.33 18.00
C LEU A 35 8.27 -2.49 18.71
N LEU A 36 8.14 -2.30 20.03
CA LEU A 36 9.08 -1.52 20.85
C LEU A 36 10.53 -2.04 20.75
N ASP A 37 10.67 -3.33 20.49
CA ASP A 37 11.91 -4.10 20.33
C ASP A 37 12.34 -4.24 18.87
N ASN A 38 11.57 -3.71 17.89
CA ASN A 38 11.86 -3.81 16.45
C ASN A 38 12.13 -5.24 15.95
N LEU A 39 11.70 -6.27 16.68
CA LEU A 39 11.85 -7.67 16.31
C LEU A 39 10.65 -8.12 15.47
N PHE A 40 10.84 -9.12 14.62
CA PHE A 40 9.74 -9.76 13.90
C PHE A 40 8.92 -10.62 14.86
N VAL A 41 7.60 -10.46 14.88
CA VAL A 41 6.70 -11.49 15.40
C VAL A 41 6.20 -12.30 14.22
N ILE A 42 6.97 -13.34 13.94
CA ILE A 42 6.68 -14.36 12.95
C ILE A 42 6.41 -15.63 13.75
N ASP A 43 5.15 -16.04 13.84
CA ASP A 43 4.81 -17.29 14.52
C ASP A 43 3.59 -17.97 13.87
N HIS A 44 3.52 -19.29 14.05
CA HIS A 44 2.38 -20.08 13.63
C HIS A 44 1.28 -20.01 14.69
N VAL A 45 0.03 -19.83 14.25
CA VAL A 45 -1.09 -19.83 15.19
C VAL A 45 -1.28 -21.26 15.72
N PRO A 46 -1.10 -21.49 17.04
CA PRO A 46 -1.04 -22.84 17.59
C PRO A 46 -2.34 -23.64 17.44
N THR A 47 -3.46 -22.95 17.19
CA THR A 47 -4.80 -23.54 17.09
C THR A 47 -5.12 -24.14 15.72
N TYR A 48 -4.34 -23.86 14.67
CA TYR A 48 -4.61 -24.33 13.30
C TYR A 48 -3.75 -25.53 12.91
N THR A 49 -4.41 -26.60 12.47
CA THR A 49 -3.78 -27.87 12.09
C THR A 49 -2.79 -27.67 10.92
N ARG A 50 -1.57 -28.22 11.08
CA ARG A 50 -0.44 -28.23 10.11
C ARG A 50 0.24 -26.87 9.82
N GLY A 51 0.13 -25.87 10.69
CA GLY A 51 0.84 -24.60 10.48
C GLY A 51 0.38 -23.84 9.22
N SER A 52 -0.84 -24.14 8.75
CA SER A 52 -1.43 -23.55 7.54
C SER A 52 -1.70 -22.04 7.66
N VAL A 53 -1.77 -21.53 8.89
CA VAL A 53 -1.96 -20.12 9.18
C VAL A 53 -0.66 -19.58 9.79
N PHE A 54 -0.02 -18.71 9.02
CA PHE A 54 1.17 -17.97 9.40
C PHE A 54 0.78 -16.54 9.74
N VAL A 55 1.22 -16.06 10.90
CA VAL A 55 0.96 -14.70 11.34
C VAL A 55 2.28 -13.96 11.39
N GLU A 56 2.39 -12.97 10.51
CA GLU A 56 3.45 -11.97 10.53
C GLU A 56 2.83 -10.66 10.98
N THR A 57 3.17 -10.20 12.19
CA THR A 57 2.75 -8.89 12.69
C THR A 57 3.95 -8.10 13.16
N GLY A 58 3.94 -6.79 12.91
CA GLY A 58 4.97 -5.88 13.38
C GLY A 58 5.79 -5.27 12.25
N GLY A 59 5.78 -3.96 12.15
CA GLY A 59 6.86 -3.24 11.48
C GLY A 59 8.14 -3.50 12.28
N SER A 60 9.13 -4.09 11.62
CA SER A 60 10.44 -4.32 12.19
C SER A 60 11.44 -3.44 11.45
N GLY A 61 12.16 -2.57 12.18
CA GLY A 61 13.31 -1.84 11.65
C GLY A 61 14.43 -2.76 11.13
N HIS A 62 14.38 -4.06 11.43
CA HIS A 62 15.31 -5.07 10.93
C HIS A 62 14.85 -5.76 9.64
N GLY A 63 13.64 -5.52 9.15
CA GLY A 63 13.13 -6.20 7.95
C GLY A 63 14.00 -5.98 6.72
N ALA A 64 14.54 -4.77 6.58
CA ALA A 64 15.53 -4.42 5.56
C ALA A 64 16.78 -5.33 5.55
N LYS A 65 17.15 -5.89 6.71
CA LYS A 65 18.36 -6.72 6.89
C LYS A 65 18.12 -8.19 6.58
N PHE A 66 16.90 -8.69 6.83
CA PHE A 66 16.53 -10.09 6.59
C PHE A 66 15.91 -10.34 5.20
N LEU A 67 15.67 -9.27 4.45
CA LEU A 67 15.26 -9.26 3.04
C LEU A 67 16.00 -10.28 2.15
N PRO A 68 17.34 -10.45 2.19
CA PRO A 68 18.04 -11.42 1.35
C PRO A 68 17.98 -12.87 1.84
N VAL A 69 17.42 -13.14 3.01
CA VAL A 69 17.31 -14.50 3.58
C VAL A 69 15.93 -15.13 3.29
N LEU A 70 14.95 -14.33 2.87
CA LEU A 70 13.55 -14.72 2.68
C LEU A 70 13.23 -15.35 1.29
N GLY A 71 14.15 -16.11 0.67
CA GLY A 71 13.85 -17.03 -0.45
C GLY A 71 13.29 -16.45 -1.78
N GLU A 72 13.18 -17.32 -2.80
CA GLU A 72 12.83 -16.97 -4.20
C GLU A 72 11.43 -16.36 -4.39
N TYR A 73 10.49 -16.65 -3.50
CA TYR A 73 9.14 -16.06 -3.55
C TYR A 73 9.13 -14.59 -3.14
N HIS A 74 10.11 -14.15 -2.33
CA HIS A 74 10.23 -12.77 -1.91
C HIS A 74 10.82 -11.89 -3.02
N ASP A 75 11.64 -12.43 -3.94
CA ASP A 75 12.28 -11.64 -5.00
C ASP A 75 11.29 -10.83 -5.86
N LEU A 76 10.12 -11.39 -6.17
CA LEU A 76 9.04 -10.71 -6.88
C LEU A 76 8.39 -9.57 -6.08
N PHE A 77 8.44 -9.65 -4.75
CA PHE A 77 7.99 -8.60 -3.84
C PHE A 77 9.09 -7.54 -3.71
N ILE A 78 10.35 -7.94 -3.50
CA ILE A 78 11.50 -7.03 -3.40
C ILE A 78 11.61 -6.16 -4.65
N ILE A 79 11.52 -6.75 -5.84
CA ILE A 79 11.71 -6.00 -7.08
C ILE A 79 10.61 -4.96 -7.30
N PHE A 80 9.39 -5.26 -6.84
CA PHE A 80 8.28 -4.31 -6.84
C PHE A 80 8.57 -3.13 -5.90
N TYR A 81 8.95 -3.36 -4.65
CA TYR A 81 9.27 -2.28 -3.71
C TYR A 81 10.53 -1.51 -4.09
N THR A 82 11.49 -2.17 -4.73
CA THR A 82 12.69 -1.52 -5.28
C THR A 82 12.28 -0.51 -6.36
N GLY A 83 11.44 -0.91 -7.31
CA GLY A 83 10.87 0.00 -8.32
C GLY A 83 10.06 1.13 -7.67
N TYR A 84 9.28 0.82 -6.63
CA TYR A 84 8.52 1.80 -5.86
C TYR A 84 9.41 2.89 -5.24
N LEU A 85 10.50 2.49 -4.58
CA LEU A 85 11.44 3.41 -3.92
C LEU A 85 12.15 4.31 -4.94
N ILE A 86 12.61 3.74 -6.05
CA ILE A 86 13.29 4.49 -7.12
C ILE A 86 12.35 5.54 -7.71
N ALA A 87 11.08 5.19 -7.93
CA ALA A 87 10.10 6.09 -8.53
C ALA A 87 9.53 7.14 -7.55
N LEU A 88 9.79 7.03 -6.25
CA LEU A 88 9.22 7.92 -5.24
C LEU A 88 9.63 9.39 -5.45
N TRP A 89 10.92 9.62 -5.66
CA TRP A 89 11.48 10.95 -5.91
C TRP A 89 11.13 11.54 -7.27
N PRO A 90 11.39 10.85 -8.41
CA PRO A 90 11.07 11.39 -9.73
C PRO A 90 9.57 11.52 -9.94
N GLY A 91 8.78 10.61 -9.36
CA GLY A 91 7.32 10.66 -9.43
C GLY A 91 6.75 11.86 -8.67
N ALA A 92 7.29 12.21 -7.50
CA ALA A 92 6.85 13.38 -6.74
C ALA A 92 7.11 14.68 -7.53
N TRP A 93 8.28 14.78 -8.15
CA TRP A 93 8.63 15.89 -9.03
C TRP A 93 7.70 15.99 -10.25
N LEU A 94 7.38 14.86 -10.88
CA LEU A 94 6.48 14.82 -12.03
C LEU A 94 5.05 15.22 -11.64
N SER A 95 4.58 14.73 -10.51
CA SER A 95 3.25 15.01 -9.94
C SER A 95 3.02 16.51 -9.69
N GLN A 96 4.08 17.24 -9.29
CA GLN A 96 4.02 18.69 -9.14
C GLN A 96 3.92 19.43 -10.48
N ARG A 97 4.49 18.90 -11.57
CA ARG A 97 4.49 19.54 -12.90
C ARG A 97 3.21 19.30 -13.70
N THR A 98 2.70 18.07 -13.72
CA THR A 98 1.55 17.70 -14.57
C THR A 98 0.19 17.99 -13.92
N GLY A 99 0.20 18.41 -12.65
CA GLY A 99 -1.00 18.54 -11.83
C GLY A 99 -1.43 17.20 -11.24
N GLN A 100 -1.89 17.24 -9.98
CA GLN A 100 -2.17 16.05 -9.18
C GLN A 100 -3.23 15.13 -9.81
N LYS A 101 -4.30 15.69 -10.43
CA LYS A 101 -5.35 14.87 -11.06
C LYS A 101 -4.83 14.04 -12.21
N GLN A 102 -4.17 14.69 -13.18
CA GLN A 102 -3.73 14.04 -14.42
C GLN A 102 -2.71 12.96 -14.09
N PHE A 103 -1.87 13.24 -13.09
CA PHE A 103 -0.93 12.28 -12.56
C PHE A 103 -1.61 11.06 -11.90
N ILE A 104 -2.61 11.27 -11.04
CA ILE A 104 -3.36 10.18 -10.39
C ILE A 104 -4.08 9.32 -11.43
N VAL A 105 -4.82 9.94 -12.34
CA VAL A 105 -5.59 9.22 -13.38
C VAL A 105 -4.66 8.46 -14.33
N GLY A 106 -3.58 9.11 -14.80
CA GLY A 106 -2.59 8.48 -15.66
C GLY A 106 -1.91 7.28 -14.99
N SER A 107 -1.53 7.42 -13.72
CA SER A 107 -0.90 6.33 -12.96
C SER A 107 -1.87 5.18 -12.67
N LEU A 108 -3.15 5.47 -12.39
CA LEU A 108 -4.18 4.44 -12.20
C LEU A 108 -4.48 3.66 -13.48
N LEU A 109 -4.53 4.35 -14.62
CA LEU A 109 -4.71 3.71 -15.93
C LEU A 109 -3.50 2.85 -16.31
N LEU A 110 -2.29 3.35 -16.10
CA LEU A 110 -1.06 2.60 -16.34
C LEU A 110 -0.98 1.38 -15.43
N ARG A 111 -1.35 1.51 -14.16
CA ARG A 111 -1.46 0.38 -13.22
C ARG A 111 -2.43 -0.68 -13.75
N ALA A 112 -3.64 -0.29 -14.17
CA ALA A 112 -4.64 -1.22 -14.66
C ALA A 112 -4.17 -1.94 -15.94
N PHE A 113 -3.53 -1.20 -16.85
CA PHE A 113 -2.93 -1.77 -18.07
C PHE A 113 -1.84 -2.80 -17.74
N LEU A 114 -0.90 -2.44 -16.88
CA LEU A 114 0.17 -3.34 -16.45
C LEU A 114 -0.41 -4.59 -15.79
N LEU A 115 -1.41 -4.45 -14.91
CA LEU A 115 -2.06 -5.58 -14.25
C LEU A 115 -2.77 -6.52 -15.25
N GLY A 116 -3.35 -5.97 -16.32
CA GLY A 116 -3.91 -6.76 -17.43
C GLY A 116 -2.88 -7.52 -18.27
N MET A 117 -1.62 -7.08 -18.29
CA MET A 117 -0.52 -7.76 -18.98
C MET A 117 0.08 -8.94 -18.18
N HIS A 118 -0.15 -9.02 -16.87
CA HIS A 118 0.39 -10.09 -16.01
C HIS A 118 -0.02 -11.51 -16.43
N PRO A 119 -1.30 -11.81 -16.76
CA PRO A 119 -1.69 -13.16 -17.19
C PRO A 119 -1.11 -13.57 -18.55
N LEU A 120 -0.60 -12.62 -19.35
CA LEU A 120 0.04 -12.86 -20.64
C LEU A 120 1.53 -13.20 -20.52
N ALA A 121 2.15 -12.94 -19.37
CA ALA A 121 3.56 -13.23 -19.13
C ALA A 121 3.78 -14.76 -19.07
N LYS A 122 4.66 -15.26 -19.95
CA LYS A 122 5.01 -16.70 -20.03
C LYS A 122 6.39 -17.00 -19.44
N THR A 123 7.22 -15.96 -19.23
CA THR A 123 8.60 -16.08 -18.76
C THR A 123 8.76 -15.43 -17.38
N GLY A 124 9.55 -16.04 -16.49
CA GLY A 124 9.83 -15.47 -15.16
C GLY A 124 10.43 -14.06 -15.22
N GLY A 125 11.38 -13.82 -16.12
CA GLY A 125 11.97 -12.49 -16.31
C GLY A 125 10.96 -11.43 -16.80
N GLN A 126 9.98 -11.81 -17.62
CA GLN A 126 8.91 -10.90 -18.05
C GLN A 126 8.02 -10.51 -16.87
N LEU A 127 7.72 -11.46 -15.98
CA LEU A 127 6.92 -11.21 -14.78
C LEU A 127 7.67 -10.30 -13.79
N MET A 128 8.98 -10.50 -13.62
CA MET A 128 9.84 -9.65 -12.79
C MET A 128 9.91 -8.21 -13.34
N ALA A 129 10.09 -8.04 -14.65
CA ALA A 129 10.09 -6.73 -15.29
C ALA A 129 8.74 -6.02 -15.13
N LEU A 130 7.63 -6.76 -15.31
CA LEU A 130 6.28 -6.20 -15.18
C LEU A 130 5.99 -5.77 -13.73
N ARG A 131 6.43 -6.55 -12.74
CA ARG A 131 6.38 -6.21 -11.31
C ARG A 131 7.18 -4.95 -10.98
N PHE A 132 8.39 -4.82 -11.53
CA PHE A 132 9.23 -3.63 -11.34
C PHE A 132 8.55 -2.36 -11.87
N ILE A 133 8.00 -2.41 -13.09
CA ILE A 133 7.30 -1.27 -13.71
C ILE A 133 6.00 -0.95 -12.98
N LEU A 134 5.29 -1.96 -12.49
CA LEU A 134 4.10 -1.78 -11.66
C LEU A 134 4.45 -1.04 -10.36
N GLY A 135 5.54 -1.44 -9.69
CA GLY A 135 6.04 -0.77 -8.49
C GLY A 135 6.38 0.69 -8.74
N MET A 136 7.05 1.00 -9.86
CA MET A 136 7.34 2.39 -10.24
C MET A 136 6.06 3.23 -10.42
N THR A 137 5.04 2.66 -11.07
CA THR A 137 3.77 3.35 -11.34
C THR A 137 2.94 3.58 -10.08
N GLU A 138 2.99 2.65 -9.12
CA GLU A 138 2.20 2.71 -7.90
C GLU A 138 2.78 3.66 -6.83
N SER A 139 4.08 3.95 -6.92
CA SER A 139 4.85 4.76 -5.97
C SER A 139 4.20 6.07 -5.54
N GLN A 140 3.48 6.72 -6.44
CA GLN A 140 2.97 8.07 -6.23
C GLN A 140 1.45 8.17 -6.06
N ILE A 141 0.70 7.07 -6.22
CA ILE A 141 -0.77 7.12 -6.16
C ILE A 141 -1.24 7.51 -4.75
N VAL A 142 -0.66 6.90 -3.71
CA VAL A 142 -1.00 7.17 -2.30
C VAL A 142 -0.60 8.57 -1.84
N PRO A 143 0.64 9.07 -2.06
CA PRO A 143 1.00 10.43 -1.66
C PRO A 143 0.23 11.49 -2.44
N SER A 144 0.03 11.34 -3.76
CA SER A 144 -0.73 12.32 -4.54
C SER A 144 -2.21 12.40 -4.13
N THR A 145 -2.87 11.26 -3.90
CA THR A 145 -4.26 11.26 -3.39
C THR A 145 -4.35 11.85 -1.99
N THR A 146 -3.32 11.71 -1.17
CA THR A 146 -3.26 12.31 0.16
C THR A 146 -3.11 13.83 0.10
N ILE A 147 -2.24 14.35 -0.77
CA ILE A 147 -2.09 15.79 -1.00
C ILE A 147 -3.41 16.40 -1.49
N LEU A 148 -4.05 15.78 -2.49
CA LEU A 148 -5.34 16.24 -2.99
C LEU A 148 -6.38 16.26 -1.87
N HIS A 149 -6.44 15.20 -1.07
CA HIS A 149 -7.39 15.11 0.03
C HIS A 149 -7.15 16.15 1.13
N GLN A 150 -5.89 16.41 1.49
CA GLN A 150 -5.54 17.46 2.45
C GLN A 150 -5.90 18.86 1.94
N ALA A 151 -5.95 19.06 0.62
CA ALA A 151 -6.41 20.32 0.03
C ALA A 151 -7.94 20.51 0.14
N PHE A 152 -8.73 19.43 0.14
CA PHE A 152 -10.20 19.50 0.25
C PHE A 152 -10.72 19.53 1.69
N PHE A 153 -10.00 18.92 2.65
CA PHE A 153 -10.50 18.75 4.01
C PHE A 153 -9.61 19.45 5.04
N PRO A 154 -10.20 20.16 6.03
CA PRO A 154 -9.43 20.75 7.11
C PRO A 154 -8.70 19.68 7.93
N PRO A 155 -7.54 19.98 8.53
CA PRO A 155 -6.64 18.99 9.15
C PRO A 155 -7.30 18.17 10.27
N LYS A 156 -8.30 18.72 10.97
CA LYS A 156 -9.09 17.99 11.98
C LYS A 156 -9.98 16.88 11.40
N LYS A 157 -10.50 17.05 10.18
CA LYS A 157 -11.37 16.07 9.49
C LYS A 157 -10.56 15.15 8.56
N SER A 158 -9.48 15.66 7.96
CA SER A 158 -8.61 14.90 7.04
C SER A 158 -8.02 13.64 7.66
N ALA A 159 -7.71 13.64 8.97
CA ALA A 159 -7.18 12.45 9.64
C ALA A 159 -8.19 11.29 9.65
N TRP A 160 -9.46 11.57 9.97
CA TRP A 160 -10.52 10.57 10.00
C TRP A 160 -10.84 10.00 8.62
N VAL A 161 -10.85 10.85 7.60
CA VAL A 161 -11.16 10.39 6.24
C VAL A 161 -9.98 9.60 5.63
N GLN A 162 -8.74 9.96 5.96
CA GLN A 162 -7.58 9.11 5.63
C GLN A 162 -7.69 7.74 6.29
N LEU A 163 -8.05 7.67 7.58
CA LEU A 163 -8.27 6.40 8.27
C LEU A 163 -9.31 5.54 7.54
N LEU A 164 -10.43 6.13 7.13
CA LEU A 164 -11.47 5.43 6.38
C LEU A 164 -10.95 4.91 5.03
N ARG A 165 -10.11 5.68 4.34
CA ARG A 165 -9.47 5.26 3.08
C ARG A 165 -8.56 4.05 3.30
N TRP A 166 -7.68 4.11 4.29
CA TRP A 166 -6.79 2.98 4.62
C TRP A 166 -7.59 1.75 5.06
N ALA A 167 -8.64 1.93 5.87
CA ALA A 167 -9.52 0.83 6.27
C ALA A 167 -10.22 0.18 5.05
N SER A 168 -10.64 0.98 4.06
CA SER A 168 -11.23 0.45 2.83
C SER A 168 -10.24 -0.36 1.98
N GLU A 169 -8.96 0.04 2.00
CA GLU A 169 -7.88 -0.67 1.30
C GLU A 169 -7.55 -1.99 1.99
N SER A 170 -7.43 -1.99 3.33
CA SER A 170 -7.29 -3.23 4.11
C SER A 170 -8.46 -4.19 3.88
N LEU A 171 -9.70 -3.68 3.86
CA LEU A 171 -10.88 -4.51 3.60
C LEU A 171 -10.84 -5.12 2.19
N ALA A 172 -10.43 -4.36 1.18
CA ALA A 172 -10.28 -4.87 -0.18
C ALA A 172 -9.23 -6.00 -0.26
N ASN A 173 -8.11 -5.86 0.45
CA ASN A 173 -7.09 -6.91 0.53
C ASN A 173 -7.62 -8.19 1.18
N VAL A 174 -8.40 -8.08 2.26
CA VAL A 174 -9.04 -9.23 2.91
C VAL A 174 -10.02 -9.92 1.96
N LEU A 175 -10.85 -9.16 1.25
CA LEU A 175 -11.78 -9.74 0.27
C LEU A 175 -11.03 -10.46 -0.86
N LEU A 176 -9.93 -9.88 -1.35
CA LEU A 176 -9.10 -10.47 -2.38
C LEU A 176 -8.46 -11.80 -1.92
N THR A 177 -7.94 -11.87 -0.69
CA THR A 177 -7.37 -13.11 -0.14
C THR A 177 -8.42 -14.18 0.09
N MET A 178 -9.63 -13.81 0.49
CA MET A 178 -10.76 -14.73 0.58
C MET A 178 -11.14 -15.32 -0.79
N VAL A 179 -11.17 -14.50 -1.84
CA VAL A 179 -11.42 -14.97 -3.22
C VAL A 179 -10.28 -15.88 -3.69
N ALA A 180 -9.02 -15.51 -3.41
CA ALA A 180 -7.86 -16.36 -3.72
C ALA A 180 -7.94 -17.73 -3.05
N TYR A 181 -8.30 -17.78 -1.77
CA TYR A 181 -8.48 -19.04 -1.05
C TYR A 181 -9.55 -19.93 -1.69
N LYS A 182 -10.70 -19.35 -2.08
CA LYS A 182 -11.76 -20.11 -2.76
C LYS A 182 -11.32 -20.61 -4.13
N LEU A 183 -10.56 -19.82 -4.89
CA LEU A 183 -10.03 -20.24 -6.19
C LEU A 183 -9.04 -21.40 -6.06
N ILE A 184 -8.17 -21.39 -5.06
CA ILE A 184 -7.22 -22.49 -4.80
C ILE A 184 -7.97 -23.80 -4.50
N LEU A 185 -9.01 -23.75 -3.66
CA LEU A 185 -9.84 -24.93 -3.37
C LEU A 185 -10.60 -25.46 -4.61
N LEU A 186 -10.99 -24.57 -5.53
CA LEU A 186 -11.66 -24.92 -6.78
C LEU A 186 -10.69 -25.56 -7.80
N ASP A 187 -9.41 -25.19 -7.75
CA ASP A 187 -8.33 -25.81 -8.53
C ASP A 187 -8.08 -27.26 -8.09
N ASP A 188 -7.95 -27.46 -6.77
CA ASP A 188 -7.73 -28.77 -6.16
C ASP A 188 -8.91 -29.74 -6.43
N SER A 189 -10.12 -29.20 -6.58
CA SER A 189 -11.33 -29.97 -6.89
C SER A 189 -11.64 -30.11 -8.38
N GLN A 190 -10.75 -29.64 -9.27
CA GLN A 190 -10.86 -29.74 -10.74
C GLN A 190 -12.18 -29.18 -11.34
N ALA A 191 -12.88 -28.31 -10.60
CA ALA A 191 -14.18 -27.74 -11.00
C ALA A 191 -14.04 -26.39 -11.75
N LEU A 192 -12.81 -25.98 -12.09
CA LEU A 192 -12.56 -24.72 -12.78
C LEU A 192 -13.04 -24.76 -14.23
N VAL A 193 -13.98 -23.87 -14.55
CA VAL A 193 -14.45 -23.63 -15.90
C VAL A 193 -13.35 -22.92 -16.69
N GLY A 194 -12.69 -23.63 -17.62
CA GLY A 194 -11.85 -23.01 -18.65
C GLY A 194 -10.35 -23.34 -18.64
N GLY A 195 -9.87 -24.31 -17.85
CA GLY A 195 -8.47 -24.79 -17.92
C GLY A 195 -7.40 -23.71 -17.62
N LEU A 196 -7.82 -22.57 -17.05
CA LEU A 196 -6.98 -21.45 -16.67
C LEU A 196 -6.55 -21.60 -15.21
N SER A 197 -5.24 -21.50 -14.96
CA SER A 197 -4.68 -21.55 -13.60
C SER A 197 -5.26 -20.47 -12.68
N SER A 198 -5.48 -20.82 -11.41
CA SER A 198 -6.13 -19.99 -10.38
C SER A 198 -5.61 -18.55 -10.26
N TRP A 199 -4.31 -18.34 -10.42
CA TRP A 199 -3.72 -17.00 -10.30
C TRP A 199 -4.11 -16.05 -11.44
N LYS A 200 -4.48 -16.57 -12.62
CA LYS A 200 -4.94 -15.75 -13.76
C LYS A 200 -6.36 -15.21 -13.50
N TRP A 201 -7.20 -15.99 -12.81
CA TRP A 201 -8.53 -15.56 -12.40
C TRP A 201 -8.50 -14.38 -11.43
N LEU A 202 -7.48 -14.29 -10.57
CA LEU A 202 -7.30 -13.15 -9.67
C LEU A 202 -7.07 -11.83 -10.42
N HIS A 203 -6.59 -11.87 -11.67
CA HIS A 203 -6.38 -10.70 -12.49
C HIS A 203 -7.65 -10.25 -13.25
N ILE A 204 -8.78 -10.95 -13.13
CA ILE A 204 -10.05 -10.51 -13.75
C ILE A 204 -10.66 -9.33 -13.00
N CYS A 205 -10.36 -9.19 -11.70
CA CYS A 205 -10.71 -7.99 -10.92
C CYS A 205 -10.11 -6.69 -11.49
N VAL A 206 -9.16 -6.76 -12.42
CA VAL A 206 -8.59 -5.62 -13.16
C VAL A 206 -9.63 -4.89 -13.99
N ILE A 207 -10.58 -5.63 -14.57
CA ILE A 207 -11.64 -5.05 -15.39
C ILE A 207 -12.50 -4.11 -14.54
N LEU A 208 -12.75 -4.47 -13.29
CA LEU A 208 -13.47 -3.62 -12.34
C LEU A 208 -12.69 -2.34 -12.02
N THR A 209 -11.37 -2.41 -11.84
CA THR A 209 -10.55 -1.20 -11.61
C THR A 209 -10.55 -0.24 -12.81
N PHE A 210 -10.55 -0.76 -14.04
CA PHE A 210 -10.60 0.06 -15.24
C PHE A 210 -11.95 0.78 -15.38
N ILE A 211 -13.06 0.08 -15.09
CA ILE A 211 -14.42 0.64 -15.10
C ILE A 211 -14.57 1.77 -14.09
N VAL A 212 -13.93 1.68 -12.91
CA VAL A 212 -14.00 2.73 -11.88
C VAL A 212 -13.08 3.93 -12.20
N CYS A 213 -11.96 3.71 -12.89
CA CYS A 213 -11.04 4.80 -13.25
C CYS A 213 -11.62 5.76 -14.29
N VAL A 214 -12.43 5.27 -15.23
CA VAL A 214 -13.00 6.09 -16.32
C VAL A 214 -13.92 7.21 -15.78
N PRO A 215 -14.92 6.95 -14.90
CA PRO A 215 -15.70 8.00 -14.26
C PRO A 215 -14.84 8.97 -13.43
N LEU A 216 -13.82 8.45 -12.73
CA LEU A 216 -12.91 9.26 -11.92
C LEU A 216 -12.15 10.29 -12.75
N ALA A 217 -11.76 9.95 -13.99
CA ALA A 217 -11.10 10.87 -14.91
C ALA A 217 -11.97 12.10 -15.24
N PHE A 218 -13.29 11.90 -15.33
CA PHE A 218 -14.25 12.96 -15.64
C PHE A 218 -14.71 13.75 -14.41
N PHE A 219 -14.92 13.09 -13.27
CA PHE A 219 -15.51 13.71 -12.09
C PHE A 219 -14.51 14.32 -11.11
N LEU A 220 -13.22 13.96 -11.14
CA LEU A 220 -12.25 14.48 -10.18
C LEU A 220 -11.79 15.90 -10.58
N PRO A 221 -11.98 16.94 -9.75
CA PRO A 221 -11.41 18.28 -9.98
C PRO A 221 -9.94 18.35 -9.54
N ASN A 222 -9.13 19.22 -10.18
CA ASN A 222 -7.71 19.37 -9.82
C ASN A 222 -7.51 20.14 -8.51
N SER A 223 -8.48 20.96 -8.14
CA SER A 223 -8.42 21.83 -6.97
C SER A 223 -9.84 22.12 -6.46
N PRO A 224 -10.02 22.49 -5.19
CA PRO A 224 -11.32 22.91 -4.66
C PRO A 224 -11.87 24.18 -5.33
N VAL A 225 -11.00 24.98 -5.97
CA VAL A 225 -11.39 26.21 -6.70
C VAL A 225 -11.98 25.87 -8.08
N GLU A 226 -11.58 24.76 -8.69
CA GLU A 226 -12.14 24.28 -9.98
C GLU A 226 -13.35 23.34 -9.80
N ALA A 227 -13.72 23.01 -8.56
CA ALA A 227 -14.79 22.07 -8.28
C ALA A 227 -16.15 22.69 -8.62
N LYS A 228 -16.65 22.39 -9.83
CA LYS A 228 -17.96 22.88 -10.34
C LYS A 228 -19.17 22.53 -9.46
N TRP A 229 -19.03 21.58 -8.54
CA TRP A 229 -20.12 21.20 -7.62
C TRP A 229 -20.12 21.98 -6.30
N LEU A 230 -19.05 22.70 -5.97
CA LEU A 230 -18.95 23.52 -4.77
C LEU A 230 -19.32 24.96 -5.14
N SER A 231 -20.53 25.38 -4.79
CA SER A 231 -20.89 26.81 -4.81
C SER A 231 -20.19 27.53 -3.66
N THR A 232 -19.67 28.72 -3.93
CA THR A 232 -19.16 29.63 -2.91
C THR A 232 -20.34 30.18 -2.10
N GLU A 233 -20.66 29.52 -0.99
CA GLU A 233 -21.26 30.19 0.16
C GLU A 233 -20.20 30.41 1.24
#